data_AF-A0A179A175-F1
#
_entry.id   AF-A0A179A175-F1
#
_cell.length_a   1.000
_cell.length_b   1.000
_cell.length_c   1.000
_cell.angle_alpha   90.00
_cell.angle_beta   90.00
_cell.angle_gamma   90.00
#
_symmetry.space_group_name_H-M   'P 1'
#
loop_
_entity.id
_entity.type
_entity.pdbx_description
1 polymer ?
#
loop_
_entity_poly.entity_id
_entity_poly.type
_entity_poly.pdbx_seq_one_letter_code
_entity_poly.pdbx_strand_id
1 'polypeptide(L)'
;MPPTGQIQAKPSLTLDTLPPEVFLTIVSFLPPSSIACLSLASKWYQDTLENQFDLKGQSKTTEKARFLRLLEEDLPEMIACYSCNILYHWKNTWAYLCPNHLVHASAPWGVLNAPNIYRNIVDVFLRGFAKGPQYGPQLHELPLLCTPNRGNDTEYSHGDAYMGIKSLDARVVEEKLLLHRVHEMSFSISAQPPDNSESETWRADFRENVERKIVPALDEFGKIGCVHTFNTMPAIVWLALRQLRGWGWHPSNCLTKSLVLMNCCYCATDIRVRLKYWTGCPGSCIHIEIEIWQCLGSRESDSRDKAEDAIFQFIGPLFCDLGRPPDRNLEKMFKEGGFEGGRPALCSPDQPQQRQYWMQLWRWNPATNPPGSYGFNAPGTESIRIEDEIVGTPCAPQ
;
A
#
# COMPACT_ATOMS: atom_id res chain seq x y z
N MET A 1 -18.85 -18.56 -54.81
CA MET A 1 -17.69 -18.17 -53.97
C MET A 1 -16.85 -17.18 -54.76
N PRO A 2 -16.73 -15.91 -54.35
CA PRO A 2 -15.92 -14.93 -55.07
C PRO A 2 -14.43 -15.16 -54.79
N PRO A 3 -13.53 -14.93 -55.77
CA PRO A 3 -12.10 -15.04 -55.58
C PRO A 3 -11.61 -13.93 -54.65
N THR A 4 -10.96 -14.32 -53.56
CA THR A 4 -10.27 -13.43 -52.61
C THR A 4 -9.14 -12.72 -53.36
N GLY A 5 -9.36 -11.48 -53.77
CA GLY A 5 -8.34 -10.65 -54.41
C GLY A 5 -7.18 -10.39 -53.44
N GLN A 6 -5.99 -10.88 -53.78
CA GLN A 6 -4.75 -10.52 -53.08
C GLN A 6 -4.45 -9.04 -53.38
N ILE A 7 -4.66 -8.18 -52.39
CA ILE A 7 -4.18 -6.79 -52.42
C ILE A 7 -2.66 -6.86 -52.26
N GLN A 8 -1.91 -6.56 -53.32
CA GLN A 8 -0.47 -6.36 -53.23
C GLN A 8 -0.20 -5.18 -52.31
N ALA A 9 0.31 -5.46 -51.11
CA ALA A 9 0.75 -4.43 -50.19
C ALA A 9 1.93 -3.67 -50.83
N LYS A 10 1.75 -2.36 -51.04
CA LYS A 10 2.79 -1.45 -51.51
C LYS A 10 3.98 -1.54 -50.53
N PRO A 11 5.23 -1.66 -51.01
CA PRO A 11 6.39 -1.71 -50.13
C PRO A 11 6.42 -0.44 -49.26
N SER A 12 6.36 -0.64 -47.94
CA SER A 12 6.51 0.43 -46.96
C SER A 12 7.94 0.94 -47.00
N LEU A 13 8.13 2.26 -47.13
CA LEU A 13 9.43 2.89 -46.95
C LEU A 13 9.93 2.59 -45.54
N THR A 14 11.09 1.94 -45.45
CA THR A 14 11.77 1.57 -44.21
C THR A 14 12.95 2.51 -43.96
N LEU A 15 13.31 2.73 -42.69
CA LEU A 15 14.35 3.69 -42.29
C LEU A 15 15.73 3.39 -42.88
N ASP A 16 16.01 2.13 -43.18
CA ASP A 16 17.24 1.64 -43.83
C ASP A 16 17.36 2.05 -45.32
N THR A 17 16.27 2.55 -45.93
CA THR A 17 16.31 3.08 -47.30
C THR A 17 16.69 4.55 -47.38
N LEU A 18 16.81 5.24 -46.24
CA LEU A 18 17.19 6.64 -46.20
C LEU A 18 18.69 6.83 -46.51
N PRO A 19 19.07 7.91 -47.20
CA PRO A 19 20.46 8.32 -47.28
C PRO A 19 21.07 8.48 -45.86
N PRO A 20 22.32 8.03 -45.62
CA PRO A 20 22.95 8.08 -44.30
C PRO A 20 22.92 9.46 -43.65
N GLU A 21 23.05 10.53 -44.44
CA GLU A 21 23.05 11.92 -43.95
C GLU A 21 21.68 12.32 -43.38
N VAL A 22 20.60 11.90 -44.05
CA VAL A 22 19.22 12.13 -43.59
C VAL A 22 18.95 11.33 -42.33
N PHE A 23 19.39 10.06 -42.30
CA PHE A 23 19.28 9.21 -41.11
C PHE A 23 20.03 9.83 -39.92
N LEU A 24 21.29 10.22 -40.09
CA LEU A 24 22.10 10.83 -39.03
C LEU A 24 21.49 12.15 -38.53
N THR A 25 20.92 12.95 -39.44
CA THR A 25 20.20 14.18 -39.07
C THR A 25 19.01 13.87 -38.16
N ILE A 26 18.20 12.85 -38.48
CA ILE A 26 17.08 12.42 -37.63
C ILE A 26 17.58 11.94 -36.27
N VAL A 27 18.60 11.08 -36.26
CA VAL A 27 19.14 10.50 -35.03
C VAL A 27 19.79 11.54 -34.12
N SER A 28 20.31 12.64 -34.66
CA SER A 28 20.89 13.74 -33.87
C SER A 28 19.90 14.43 -32.93
N PHE A 29 18.60 14.28 -33.14
CA PHE A 29 17.54 14.80 -32.25
C PHE A 29 17.16 13.82 -31.13
N LEU A 30 17.68 12.59 -31.15
CA LEU A 30 17.36 11.57 -30.16
C LEU A 30 18.27 11.69 -28.93
N PRO A 31 17.77 11.35 -27.73
CA PRO A 31 18.63 11.24 -26.56
C PRO A 31 19.64 10.08 -26.73
N PRO A 32 20.83 10.15 -26.11
CA PRO A 32 21.87 9.13 -26.27
C PRO A 32 21.41 7.69 -26.00
N SER A 33 20.54 7.51 -25.00
CA SER A 33 19.92 6.22 -24.67
C SER A 33 19.09 5.64 -25.82
N SER A 34 18.32 6.46 -26.54
CA SER A 34 17.56 6.03 -27.72
C SER A 34 18.46 5.73 -28.92
N ILE A 35 19.54 6.51 -29.12
CA ILE A 35 20.55 6.23 -30.15
C ILE A 35 21.20 4.86 -29.91
N ALA A 36 21.55 4.57 -28.64
CA ALA A 36 22.12 3.28 -28.26
C ALA A 36 21.13 2.12 -28.52
N CYS A 37 19.85 2.26 -28.19
CA CYS A 37 18.83 1.25 -28.54
C CYS A 37 18.69 1.06 -30.06
N LEU A 38 18.65 2.14 -30.84
CA LEU A 38 18.56 2.07 -32.29
C LEU A 38 19.76 1.35 -32.91
N SER A 39 20.96 1.56 -32.35
CA SER A 39 22.18 0.87 -32.79
C SER A 39 22.10 -0.65 -32.65
N LEU A 40 21.26 -1.17 -31.74
CA LEU A 40 21.07 -2.60 -31.52
C LEU A 40 20.05 -3.23 -32.47
N ALA A 41 19.27 -2.44 -33.21
CA ALA A 41 18.22 -2.96 -34.07
C ALA A 41 18.75 -3.56 -35.38
N SER A 42 19.91 -3.12 -35.88
CA SER A 42 20.56 -3.71 -37.05
C SER A 42 22.05 -3.44 -37.09
N LYS A 43 22.80 -4.31 -37.80
CA LYS A 43 24.23 -4.10 -38.05
C LYS A 43 24.51 -2.78 -38.78
N TRP A 44 23.66 -2.41 -39.74
CA TRP A 44 23.81 -1.15 -40.48
C TRP A 44 23.68 0.07 -39.57
N TYR A 45 22.70 0.07 -38.66
CA TYR A 45 22.55 1.14 -37.66
C TYR A 45 23.76 1.20 -36.73
N GLN A 46 24.25 0.05 -36.26
CA GLN A 46 25.45 -0.02 -35.42
C GLN A 46 26.67 0.61 -36.12
N ASP A 47 27.00 0.14 -37.33
CA ASP A 47 28.16 0.61 -38.10
C ASP A 47 28.07 2.11 -38.43
N THR A 48 26.86 2.60 -38.71
CA THR A 48 26.61 4.01 -39.03
C THR A 48 26.72 4.92 -37.79
N LEU A 49 26.23 4.46 -36.64
CA LEU A 49 26.16 5.26 -35.42
C LEU A 49 27.44 5.21 -34.57
N GLU A 50 28.17 4.09 -34.53
CA GLU A 50 29.37 3.96 -33.69
C GLU A 50 30.48 4.94 -34.09
N ASN A 51 30.52 5.37 -35.35
CA ASN A 51 31.48 6.36 -35.85
C ASN A 51 31.13 7.81 -35.49
N GLN A 52 29.86 8.09 -35.17
CA GLN A 52 29.35 9.47 -34.98
C GLN A 52 29.01 9.78 -33.52
N PHE A 53 28.65 8.76 -32.74
CA PHE A 53 28.20 8.90 -31.37
C PHE A 53 29.03 8.02 -30.43
N ASP A 54 29.38 8.55 -29.26
CA ASP A 54 30.01 7.74 -28.20
C ASP A 54 28.96 6.84 -27.54
N LEU A 55 28.74 5.67 -28.13
CA LEU A 55 27.82 4.64 -27.60
C LEU A 55 28.35 3.99 -26.31
N LYS A 56 29.66 4.13 -26.01
CA LYS A 56 30.34 3.56 -24.84
C LYS A 56 30.35 4.53 -23.64
N GLY A 57 30.08 5.81 -23.87
CA GLY A 57 30.04 6.92 -22.90
C GLY A 57 28.95 6.86 -21.83
N GLN A 58 28.48 5.67 -21.45
CA GLN A 58 27.43 5.42 -20.46
C GLN A 58 27.91 5.53 -18.99
N SER A 59 28.91 6.37 -18.71
CA SER A 59 29.35 6.62 -17.32
C SER A 59 28.30 7.41 -16.52
N LYS A 60 27.40 8.12 -17.20
CA LYS A 60 26.25 8.79 -16.57
C LYS A 60 25.20 7.75 -16.18
N THR A 61 25.07 7.52 -14.88
CA THR A 61 24.10 6.60 -14.27
C THR A 61 22.68 6.78 -14.80
N THR A 62 22.25 8.03 -15.04
CA THR A 62 20.92 8.37 -15.56
C THR A 62 20.68 7.91 -17.00
N GLU A 63 21.63 8.14 -17.91
CA GLU A 63 21.47 7.70 -19.32
C GLU A 63 21.52 6.19 -19.44
N LYS A 64 22.37 5.53 -18.63
CA LYS A 64 22.38 4.07 -18.53
C LYS A 64 21.01 3.55 -18.06
N ALA A 65 20.42 4.17 -17.04
CA ALA A 65 19.09 3.79 -16.56
C ALA A 65 18.03 3.91 -17.68
N ARG A 66 18.01 5.04 -18.40
CA ARG A 66 17.10 5.27 -19.54
C ARG A 66 17.28 4.22 -20.63
N PHE A 67 18.52 3.95 -21.02
CA PHE A 67 18.86 2.94 -22.01
C PHE A 67 18.34 1.54 -21.62
N LEU A 68 18.59 1.11 -20.37
CA LEU A 68 18.11 -0.19 -19.90
C LEU A 68 16.59 -0.27 -19.82
N ARG A 69 15.90 0.83 -19.49
CA ARG A 69 14.44 0.90 -19.50
C ARG A 69 13.88 0.80 -20.91
N LEU A 70 14.49 1.42 -21.91
CA LEU A 70 14.11 1.24 -23.31
C LEU A 70 14.28 -0.23 -23.74
N LEU A 71 15.40 -0.87 -23.39
CA LEU A 71 15.61 -2.29 -23.68
C LEU A 71 14.61 -3.21 -22.97
N GLU A 72 14.23 -2.90 -21.74
CA GLU A 72 13.21 -3.63 -20.99
C GLU A 72 11.84 -3.66 -21.72
N GLU A 73 11.52 -2.62 -22.49
CA GLU A 73 10.26 -2.54 -23.23
C GLU A 73 10.21 -3.57 -24.38
N ASP A 74 11.35 -3.85 -24.99
CA ASP A 74 11.52 -4.78 -26.13
C ASP A 74 11.87 -6.22 -25.71
N LEU A 75 12.30 -6.42 -24.46
CA LEU A 75 12.76 -7.72 -23.95
C LEU A 75 11.80 -8.23 -22.85
N PRO A 76 10.82 -9.10 -23.18
CA PRO A 76 9.77 -9.51 -22.23
C PRO A 76 10.29 -10.20 -20.96
N GLU A 77 11.38 -10.94 -21.09
CA GLU A 77 11.95 -11.76 -20.03
C GLU A 77 12.88 -10.96 -19.09
N MET A 78 13.18 -9.72 -19.47
CA MET A 78 14.18 -8.89 -18.81
C MET A 78 13.50 -7.73 -18.08
N ILE A 79 14.06 -7.32 -16.94
CA ILE A 79 13.67 -6.12 -16.19
C ILE A 79 14.90 -5.31 -15.80
N ALA A 80 14.81 -3.99 -15.90
CA ALA A 80 15.86 -3.10 -15.42
C ALA A 80 15.66 -2.82 -13.92
N CYS A 81 16.68 -3.13 -13.11
CA CYS A 81 16.66 -2.74 -11.72
C CYS A 81 16.88 -1.23 -11.57
N TYR A 82 15.94 -0.55 -10.91
CA TYR A 82 16.05 0.89 -10.61
C TYR A 82 17.26 1.26 -9.75
N SER A 83 17.68 0.39 -8.82
CA SER A 83 18.73 0.72 -7.85
C SER A 83 20.14 0.56 -8.42
N CYS A 84 20.40 -0.53 -9.15
CA CYS A 84 21.75 -0.83 -9.65
C CYS A 84 21.92 -0.66 -11.16
N ASN A 85 20.86 -0.28 -11.90
CA ASN A 85 20.88 -0.07 -13.34
C ASN A 85 21.54 -1.27 -14.06
N ILE A 86 20.97 -2.45 -13.82
CA ILE A 86 21.29 -3.69 -14.53
C ILE A 86 20.01 -4.26 -15.10
N LEU A 87 20.13 -4.94 -16.24
CA LEU A 87 19.05 -5.73 -16.82
C LEU A 87 19.21 -7.18 -16.36
N TYR A 88 18.15 -7.80 -15.83
CA TYR A 88 18.19 -9.19 -15.38
C TYR A 88 16.93 -9.95 -15.78
N HIS A 89 17.06 -11.27 -15.89
CA HIS A 89 15.97 -12.15 -16.28
C HIS A 89 15.04 -12.42 -15.10
N TRP A 90 13.81 -11.86 -15.12
CA TRP A 90 12.94 -11.85 -13.93
C TRP A 90 12.42 -13.23 -13.54
N LYS A 91 12.23 -14.14 -14.50
CA LYS A 91 11.78 -15.52 -14.22
C LYS A 91 12.84 -16.37 -13.50
N ASN A 92 14.11 -15.98 -13.59
CA ASN A 92 15.22 -16.76 -13.04
C ASN A 92 15.64 -16.27 -11.65
N THR A 93 14.92 -15.30 -11.08
CA THR A 93 15.22 -14.77 -9.75
C THR A 93 14.13 -15.11 -8.76
N TRP A 94 14.54 -15.32 -7.51
CA TRP A 94 13.61 -15.60 -6.42
C TRP A 94 12.68 -14.39 -6.22
N ALA A 95 11.37 -14.63 -6.27
CA ALA A 95 10.33 -13.61 -6.13
C ALA A 95 10.53 -12.37 -7.03
N TYR A 96 11.07 -12.56 -8.24
CA TYR A 96 11.33 -11.49 -9.22
C TYR A 96 12.32 -10.41 -8.75
N LEU A 97 13.07 -10.69 -7.69
CA LEU A 97 14.01 -9.74 -7.11
C LEU A 97 15.24 -9.54 -7.98
N CYS A 98 15.85 -8.37 -7.86
CA CYS A 98 17.16 -8.12 -8.46
C CYS A 98 18.19 -9.09 -7.85
N PRO A 99 19.14 -9.63 -8.65
CA PRO A 99 20.25 -10.41 -8.12
C PRO A 99 21.05 -9.69 -7.01
N ASN A 100 21.12 -8.36 -7.09
CA ASN A 100 21.83 -7.51 -6.13
C ASN A 100 20.92 -6.93 -5.04
N HIS A 101 19.71 -7.48 -4.82
CA HIS A 101 18.73 -6.91 -3.88
C HIS A 101 19.24 -6.75 -2.44
N LEU A 102 20.20 -7.57 -2.00
CA LEU A 102 20.82 -7.47 -0.68
C LEU A 102 21.73 -6.24 -0.52
N VAL A 103 22.25 -5.71 -1.63
CA VAL A 103 23.16 -4.54 -1.66
C VAL A 103 22.39 -3.24 -1.86
N HIS A 104 21.11 -3.32 -2.21
CA HIS A 104 20.28 -2.13 -2.34
C HIS A 104 20.13 -1.49 -0.96
N ALA A 105 20.76 -0.31 -0.78
CA ALA A 105 20.49 0.54 0.37
C ALA A 105 18.98 0.74 0.43
N SER A 106 18.39 0.14 1.45
CA SER A 106 16.96 -0.10 1.55
C SER A 106 16.25 1.25 1.58
N ALA A 107 15.76 1.71 0.43
CA ALA A 107 14.55 2.52 0.37
C ALA A 107 13.40 1.57 0.00
N PRO A 108 13.06 0.58 0.86
CA PRO A 108 11.89 -0.19 0.61
C PRO A 108 10.72 0.77 0.60
N TRP A 109 9.89 0.66 -0.42
CA TRP A 109 8.54 1.22 -0.37
C TRP A 109 7.79 0.45 0.71
N GLY A 110 8.01 0.83 1.97
CA GLY A 110 7.45 0.20 3.17
C GLY A 110 7.85 -1.27 3.35
N VAL A 111 8.98 -1.55 3.99
CA VAL A 111 9.12 -2.85 4.67
C VAL A 111 8.32 -2.76 5.95
N LEU A 112 7.20 -3.49 6.00
CA LEU A 112 6.88 -4.37 7.12
C LEU A 112 5.69 -5.28 6.74
N ASN A 113 6.10 -6.45 6.26
CA ASN A 113 5.47 -7.77 6.19
C ASN A 113 4.67 -8.22 4.96
N ALA A 114 5.12 -9.43 4.58
CA ALA A 114 4.46 -10.57 3.94
C ALA A 114 3.09 -10.27 3.32
N PRO A 115 3.03 -10.25 1.98
CA PRO A 115 4.17 -10.22 1.03
C PRO A 115 5.02 -8.96 1.19
N ASN A 116 6.35 -9.12 1.21
CA ASN A 116 7.23 -7.99 0.93
C ASN A 116 7.09 -7.64 -0.56
N ILE A 117 6.17 -6.76 -0.90
CA ILE A 117 5.97 -6.31 -2.29
C ILE A 117 7.00 -5.24 -2.59
N TYR A 118 8.13 -5.67 -3.15
CA TYR A 118 9.18 -4.78 -3.61
C TYR A 118 8.76 -4.08 -4.89
N ARG A 119 9.36 -2.91 -5.14
CA ARG A 119 9.17 -2.17 -6.38
C ARG A 119 9.33 -3.02 -7.63
N ASN A 120 10.35 -3.87 -7.70
CA ASN A 120 10.56 -4.75 -8.85
C ASN A 120 9.40 -5.75 -9.05
N ILE A 121 8.78 -6.22 -7.97
CA ILE A 121 7.59 -7.09 -8.07
C ILE A 121 6.45 -6.28 -8.68
N VAL A 122 6.18 -5.08 -8.17
CA VAL A 122 5.14 -4.17 -8.71
C VAL A 122 5.37 -3.92 -10.19
N ASP A 123 6.60 -3.55 -10.59
CA ASP A 123 6.97 -3.28 -11.98
C ASP A 123 6.68 -4.50 -12.88
N VAL A 124 7.04 -5.71 -12.42
CA VAL A 124 6.83 -6.96 -13.18
C VAL A 124 5.34 -7.29 -13.33
N PHE A 125 4.53 -7.12 -12.28
CA PHE A 125 3.07 -7.32 -12.38
C PHE A 125 2.38 -6.27 -13.27
N LEU A 126 2.77 -5.00 -13.17
CA LEU A 126 2.24 -3.94 -14.02
C LEU A 126 2.55 -4.19 -15.50
N ARG A 127 3.76 -4.67 -15.80
CA ARG A 127 4.14 -5.08 -17.16
C ARG A 127 3.33 -6.28 -17.64
N GLY A 128 3.20 -7.30 -16.81
CA GLY A 128 2.38 -8.48 -17.10
C GLY A 128 0.92 -8.14 -17.40
N PHE A 129 0.36 -7.18 -16.66
CA PHE A 129 -0.99 -6.65 -16.88
C PHE A 129 -1.09 -5.84 -18.18
N ALA A 130 -0.18 -4.90 -18.41
CA ALA A 130 -0.24 -3.99 -19.57
C ALA A 130 0.10 -4.66 -20.91
N LYS A 131 1.06 -5.59 -20.90
CA LYS A 131 1.63 -6.20 -22.12
C LYS A 131 1.41 -7.70 -22.26
N GLY A 132 0.83 -8.35 -21.25
CA GLY A 132 0.55 -9.78 -21.25
C GLY A 132 1.61 -10.65 -20.57
N PRO A 133 1.35 -11.97 -20.46
CA PRO A 133 2.07 -12.90 -19.56
C PRO A 133 3.54 -13.13 -19.90
N GLN A 134 3.97 -12.78 -21.11
CA GLN A 134 5.38 -12.84 -21.51
C GLN A 134 6.23 -11.76 -20.83
N TYR A 135 5.62 -10.62 -20.47
CA TYR A 135 6.30 -9.48 -19.84
C TYR A 135 6.24 -9.50 -18.31
N GLY A 136 5.45 -10.39 -17.72
CA GLY A 136 5.30 -10.49 -16.28
C GLY A 136 4.16 -11.43 -15.86
N PRO A 137 4.09 -11.79 -14.57
CA PRO A 137 3.01 -12.56 -13.99
C PRO A 137 1.70 -11.77 -14.06
N GLN A 138 0.59 -12.50 -14.05
CA GLN A 138 -0.76 -11.95 -14.05
C GLN A 138 -1.22 -11.67 -12.62
N LEU A 139 -2.06 -10.66 -12.42
CA LEU A 139 -2.50 -10.21 -11.08
C LEU A 139 -3.07 -11.32 -10.18
N HIS A 140 -3.74 -12.32 -10.77
CA HIS A 140 -4.30 -13.45 -10.02
C HIS A 140 -3.23 -14.38 -9.42
N GLU A 141 -1.97 -14.28 -9.86
CA GLU A 141 -0.82 -14.99 -9.31
C GLU A 141 -0.24 -14.27 -8.09
N LEU A 142 -0.58 -12.99 -7.88
CA LEU A 142 -0.06 -12.21 -6.76
C LEU A 142 -0.36 -12.88 -5.40
N PRO A 143 -1.61 -13.32 -5.09
CA PRO A 143 -1.89 -13.95 -3.81
C PRO A 143 -0.98 -15.15 -3.47
N LEU A 144 -0.54 -15.93 -4.46
CA LEU A 144 0.34 -17.09 -4.27
C LEU A 144 1.76 -16.69 -3.81
N LEU A 145 2.24 -15.53 -4.24
CA LEU A 145 3.51 -14.97 -3.77
C LEU A 145 3.42 -14.38 -2.37
N CYS A 146 2.19 -14.13 -1.94
CA CYS A 146 1.84 -13.34 -0.78
C CYS A 146 1.40 -14.19 0.41
N THR A 147 0.96 -15.40 0.14
CA THR A 147 0.82 -16.42 1.16
C THR A 147 2.22 -16.77 1.69
N PRO A 148 2.54 -16.50 2.98
CA PRO A 148 3.76 -17.02 3.57
C PRO A 148 3.76 -18.53 3.37
N ASN A 149 4.89 -19.10 2.91
CA ASN A 149 5.05 -20.53 2.73
C ASN A 149 4.69 -21.23 4.05
N ARG A 150 3.44 -21.69 4.16
CA ARG A 150 2.88 -22.41 5.33
C ARG A 150 3.54 -23.78 5.54
N GLY A 151 4.61 -24.07 4.80
CA GLY A 151 5.15 -25.40 4.58
C GLY A 151 5.66 -26.08 5.84
N ASN A 152 6.36 -25.40 6.75
CA ASN A 152 7.05 -26.09 7.85
C ASN A 152 7.05 -25.37 9.22
N ASP A 153 6.57 -24.13 9.34
CA ASP A 153 6.72 -23.33 10.59
C ASP A 153 5.49 -23.39 11.53
N THR A 154 4.54 -24.29 11.29
CA THR A 154 3.32 -24.42 12.13
C THR A 154 3.57 -24.99 13.53
N GLU A 155 4.78 -25.46 13.85
CA GLU A 155 5.05 -26.11 15.14
C GLU A 155 5.37 -25.16 16.30
N TYR A 156 5.68 -23.88 16.07
CA TYR A 156 6.14 -22.97 17.14
C TYR A 156 5.17 -21.85 17.55
N SER A 157 3.95 -21.81 17.01
CA SER A 157 2.94 -20.82 17.45
C SER A 157 2.27 -21.29 18.74
N HIS A 158 2.94 -21.10 19.87
CA HIS A 158 2.53 -21.56 21.20
C HIS A 158 1.35 -20.77 21.83
N GLY A 159 0.49 -20.13 21.04
CA GLY A 159 -0.56 -19.25 21.56
C GLY A 159 -1.84 -19.22 20.74
N ASP A 160 -2.97 -19.05 21.45
CA ASP A 160 -4.35 -19.02 20.94
C ASP A 160 -4.66 -17.93 19.89
N ALA A 161 -3.71 -17.06 19.54
CA ALA A 161 -3.92 -15.91 18.66
C ALA A 161 -3.13 -16.06 17.36
N TYR A 162 -3.78 -16.53 16.31
CA TYR A 162 -3.22 -16.56 14.95
C TYR A 162 -3.68 -15.33 14.17
N MET A 163 -2.71 -14.57 13.63
CA MET A 163 -2.98 -13.50 12.68
C MET A 163 -2.97 -14.05 11.26
N GLY A 164 -4.14 -14.15 10.64
CA GLY A 164 -4.27 -14.61 9.26
C GLY A 164 -4.54 -13.47 8.29
N ILE A 165 -3.96 -13.54 7.09
CA ILE A 165 -4.50 -12.81 5.94
C ILE A 165 -5.77 -13.54 5.52
N LYS A 166 -6.91 -12.88 5.66
CA LYS A 166 -8.23 -13.40 5.27
C LYS A 166 -8.43 -13.29 3.76
N SER A 167 -8.10 -12.13 3.19
CA SER A 167 -8.16 -11.88 1.76
C SER A 167 -7.05 -10.93 1.32
N LEU A 168 -6.62 -11.13 0.08
CA LEU A 168 -5.72 -10.23 -0.64
C LEU A 168 -6.25 -10.11 -2.06
N ASP A 169 -6.70 -8.91 -2.39
CA ASP A 169 -7.18 -8.55 -3.72
C ASP A 169 -6.23 -7.51 -4.33
N ALA A 170 -6.09 -7.56 -5.65
CA ALA A 170 -5.20 -6.67 -6.38
C ALA A 170 -5.88 -6.19 -7.66
N ARG A 171 -5.69 -4.91 -7.99
CA ARG A 171 -6.22 -4.27 -9.19
C ARG A 171 -5.21 -3.29 -9.75
N VAL A 172 -5.16 -3.15 -11.06
CA VAL A 172 -4.42 -2.06 -11.71
C VAL A 172 -5.40 -0.94 -12.06
N VAL A 173 -5.08 0.28 -11.63
CA VAL A 173 -5.83 1.51 -11.89
C VAL A 173 -4.82 2.57 -12.30
N GLU A 174 -4.97 3.14 -13.49
CA GLU A 174 -4.09 4.20 -14.01
C GLU A 174 -2.58 3.85 -13.89
N GLU A 175 -2.21 2.65 -14.36
CA GLU A 175 -0.83 2.12 -14.29
C GLU A 175 -0.27 1.91 -12.87
N LYS A 176 -1.14 1.95 -11.85
CA LYS A 176 -0.78 1.70 -10.44
C LYS A 176 -1.42 0.42 -9.95
N LEU A 177 -0.68 -0.35 -9.17
CA LEU A 177 -1.13 -1.53 -8.48
C LEU A 177 -1.77 -1.13 -7.16
N LEU A 178 -3.09 -1.21 -7.08
CA LEU A 178 -3.84 -1.09 -5.85
C LEU A 178 -3.98 -2.47 -5.21
N LEU A 179 -3.64 -2.54 -3.93
CA LEU A 179 -3.79 -3.74 -3.11
C LEU A 179 -4.83 -3.50 -2.04
N HIS A 180 -5.67 -4.50 -1.81
CA HIS A 180 -6.62 -4.54 -0.73
C HIS A 180 -6.36 -5.80 0.10
N ARG A 181 -6.06 -5.62 1.39
CA ARG A 181 -5.76 -6.70 2.33
C ARG A 181 -6.72 -6.66 3.50
N VAL A 182 -7.21 -7.82 3.91
CA VAL A 182 -7.97 -7.96 5.15
C VAL A 182 -7.23 -8.93 6.05
N HIS A 183 -6.81 -8.43 7.21
CA HIS A 183 -6.24 -9.23 8.29
C HIS A 183 -7.32 -9.48 9.33
N GLU A 184 -7.36 -10.68 9.86
CA GLU A 184 -8.31 -11.06 10.90
C GLU A 184 -7.56 -11.70 12.07
N MET A 185 -7.96 -11.30 13.28
CA MET A 185 -7.47 -11.87 14.52
C MET A 185 -8.63 -11.97 15.51
N SER A 186 -8.77 -13.13 16.13
CA SER A 186 -9.82 -13.38 17.12
C SER A 186 -9.21 -13.84 18.43
N PHE A 187 -9.77 -13.35 19.53
CA PHE A 187 -9.32 -13.65 20.90
C PHE A 187 -10.49 -14.15 21.73
N SER A 188 -10.40 -15.39 22.20
CA SER A 188 -11.34 -15.93 23.17
C SER A 188 -11.08 -15.35 24.55
N ILE A 189 -12.07 -14.68 25.13
CA ILE A 189 -12.04 -14.14 26.48
C ILE A 189 -12.82 -15.11 27.36
N SER A 190 -12.09 -16.02 28.00
CA SER A 190 -12.63 -17.13 28.80
C SER A 190 -13.22 -16.70 30.15
N ALA A 191 -13.70 -15.46 30.26
CA ALA A 191 -14.45 -15.05 31.44
C ALA A 191 -15.88 -15.57 31.29
N GLN A 192 -16.21 -16.69 31.95
CA GLN A 192 -17.61 -16.99 32.19
C GLN A 192 -18.17 -15.81 33.00
N PRO A 193 -19.20 -15.10 32.50
CA PRO A 193 -19.88 -14.12 33.33
C PRO A 193 -20.42 -14.87 34.56
N PRO A 194 -20.13 -14.41 35.80
CA PRO A 194 -20.71 -15.03 36.98
C PRO A 194 -22.22 -14.97 36.86
N ASP A 195 -22.88 -16.11 37.09
CA ASP A 195 -24.19 -16.43 36.53
C ASP A 195 -25.32 -15.40 36.75
N ASN A 196 -25.22 -14.41 37.64
CA ASN A 196 -26.27 -13.41 37.84
C ASN A 196 -25.82 -12.11 38.55
N SER A 197 -24.55 -11.68 38.44
CA SER A 197 -24.16 -10.38 39.04
C SER A 197 -23.51 -9.44 38.03
N GLU A 198 -24.14 -8.28 37.83
CA GLU A 198 -23.54 -7.06 37.27
C GLU A 198 -22.47 -6.48 38.22
N SER A 199 -21.66 -7.36 38.81
CA SER A 199 -20.65 -6.98 39.79
C SER A 199 -19.55 -6.19 39.09
N GLU A 200 -19.17 -5.06 39.67
CA GLU A 200 -18.00 -4.28 39.26
C GLU A 200 -16.72 -5.13 39.15
N THR A 201 -16.64 -6.24 39.90
CA THR A 201 -15.52 -7.19 39.83
C THR A 201 -15.37 -7.85 38.47
N TRP A 202 -16.48 -8.20 37.79
CA TRP A 202 -16.41 -8.80 36.45
C TRP A 202 -15.79 -7.83 35.43
N ARG A 203 -16.07 -6.52 35.56
CA ARG A 203 -15.47 -5.49 34.68
C ARG A 203 -13.96 -5.36 34.89
N ALA A 204 -13.48 -5.55 36.12
CA ALA A 204 -12.05 -5.54 36.44
C ALA A 204 -11.34 -6.79 35.89
N ASP A 205 -11.91 -7.97 36.12
CA ASP A 205 -11.36 -9.24 35.64
C ASP A 205 -11.36 -9.33 34.10
N PHE A 206 -12.43 -8.84 33.47
CA PHE A 206 -12.52 -8.75 32.01
C PHE A 206 -11.40 -7.86 31.46
N ARG A 207 -11.18 -6.70 32.08
CA ARG A 207 -10.10 -5.79 31.70
C ARG A 207 -8.76 -6.50 31.77
N GLU A 208 -8.42 -7.07 32.91
CA GLU A 208 -7.13 -7.74 33.09
C GLU A 208 -6.95 -8.90 32.10
N ASN A 209 -8.01 -9.70 31.86
CA ASN A 209 -7.97 -10.79 30.90
C ASN A 209 -7.78 -10.31 29.45
N VAL A 210 -8.46 -9.24 29.04
CA VAL A 210 -8.29 -8.63 27.71
C VAL A 210 -6.88 -8.08 27.55
N GLU A 211 -6.39 -7.32 28.52
CA GLU A 211 -5.04 -6.73 28.47
C GLU A 211 -3.98 -7.85 28.43
N ARG A 212 -4.10 -8.87 29.28
CA ARG A 212 -3.16 -10.02 29.33
C ARG A 212 -3.11 -10.79 28.01
N LYS A 213 -4.25 -10.94 27.31
CA LYS A 213 -4.31 -11.67 26.03
C LYS A 213 -3.91 -10.82 24.83
N ILE A 214 -4.28 -9.55 24.82
CA ILE A 214 -4.05 -8.68 23.66
C ILE A 214 -2.65 -8.09 23.67
N VAL A 215 -2.08 -7.73 24.83
CA VAL A 215 -0.74 -7.10 24.89
C VAL A 215 0.33 -7.95 24.18
N PRO A 216 0.42 -9.28 24.37
CA PRO A 216 1.36 -10.10 23.61
C PRO A 216 1.09 -10.12 22.09
N ALA A 217 -0.17 -9.92 21.67
CA ALA A 217 -0.56 -9.88 20.26
C ALA A 217 -0.44 -8.47 19.64
N LEU A 218 -0.22 -7.42 20.45
CA LEU A 218 0.05 -6.06 19.95
C LEU A 218 1.31 -6.01 19.08
N ASP A 219 2.31 -6.83 19.38
CA ASP A 219 3.52 -6.92 18.57
C ASP A 219 3.23 -7.48 17.16
N GLU A 220 2.23 -8.38 17.03
CA GLU A 220 1.77 -8.86 15.72
C GLU A 220 1.05 -7.76 14.94
N PHE A 221 0.35 -6.84 15.61
CA PHE A 221 -0.24 -5.69 14.94
C PHE A 221 0.81 -4.71 14.42
N GLY A 222 1.97 -4.60 15.08
CA GLY A 222 3.08 -3.78 14.59
C GLY A 222 3.59 -4.26 13.25
N LYS A 223 3.38 -5.55 12.95
CA LYS A 223 3.72 -6.16 11.67
C LYS A 223 2.74 -5.79 10.54
N ILE A 224 1.59 -5.20 10.83
CA ILE A 224 0.57 -4.86 9.82
C ILE A 224 0.71 -3.40 9.36
N GLY A 225 0.65 -3.19 8.05
CA GLY A 225 0.58 -1.88 7.42
C GLY A 225 1.84 -1.56 6.63
N CYS A 226 2.41 -0.38 6.85
CA CYS A 226 3.67 0.04 6.23
C CYS A 226 4.73 0.34 7.31
N VAL A 227 5.97 0.58 6.88
CA VAL A 227 7.09 0.89 7.80
C VAL A 227 6.79 2.08 8.73
N HIS A 228 5.94 3.01 8.28
CA HIS A 228 5.57 4.20 9.04
C HIS A 228 4.45 3.96 10.07
N THR A 229 3.76 2.81 10.01
CA THR A 229 2.67 2.46 10.93
C THR A 229 3.08 1.44 12.00
N PHE A 230 4.34 0.97 11.97
CA PHE A 230 4.84 -0.09 12.84
C PHE A 230 4.51 0.11 14.33
N ASN A 231 4.79 1.29 14.88
CA ASN A 231 4.53 1.57 16.29
C ASN A 231 3.11 2.06 16.58
N THR A 232 2.36 2.42 15.54
CA THR A 232 1.07 3.10 15.71
C THR A 232 -0.10 2.16 15.51
N MET A 233 0.06 1.14 14.67
CA MET A 233 -0.93 0.08 14.53
C MET A 233 -1.28 -0.55 15.89
N PRO A 234 -0.30 -0.95 16.72
CA PRO A 234 -0.60 -1.48 18.05
C PRO A 234 -1.32 -0.46 18.94
N ALA A 235 -0.86 0.81 18.92
CA ALA A 235 -1.44 1.88 19.72
C ALA A 235 -2.90 2.17 19.34
N ILE A 236 -3.23 2.07 18.06
CA ILE A 236 -4.60 2.32 17.56
C ILE A 236 -5.51 1.16 17.85
N VAL A 237 -5.04 -0.08 17.67
CA VAL A 237 -5.80 -1.26 18.10
C VAL A 237 -6.08 -1.17 19.60
N TRP A 238 -5.08 -0.80 20.40
CA TRP A 238 -5.24 -0.56 21.82
C TRP A 238 -6.23 0.55 22.16
N LEU A 239 -6.15 1.70 21.50
CA LEU A 239 -7.09 2.81 21.68
C LEU A 239 -8.53 2.38 21.36
N ALA A 240 -8.72 1.68 20.26
CA ALA A 240 -10.03 1.22 19.82
C ALA A 240 -10.63 0.20 20.82
N LEU A 241 -9.80 -0.67 21.41
CA LEU A 241 -10.20 -1.54 22.52
C LEU A 241 -10.57 -0.75 23.79
N ARG A 242 -9.85 0.34 24.09
CA ARG A 242 -10.22 1.22 25.21
C ARG A 242 -11.53 1.96 24.95
N GLN A 243 -11.83 2.35 23.71
CA GLN A 243 -13.10 2.98 23.36
C GLN A 243 -14.29 2.02 23.52
N LEU A 244 -14.10 0.72 23.27
CA LEU A 244 -15.11 -0.29 23.62
C LEU A 244 -15.49 -0.24 25.10
N ARG A 245 -14.62 0.25 26.00
CA ARG A 245 -14.91 0.39 27.45
C ARG A 245 -15.97 1.45 27.76
N GLY A 246 -16.01 2.54 26.99
CA GLY A 246 -16.86 3.70 27.27
C GLY A 246 -18.34 3.53 26.89
N TRP A 247 -18.66 2.48 26.14
CA TRP A 247 -19.96 2.39 25.45
C TRP A 247 -21.08 1.71 26.24
N GLY A 248 -20.87 1.36 27.51
CA GLY A 248 -21.87 0.65 28.31
C GLY A 248 -22.10 -0.75 27.73
N TRP A 249 -21.41 -1.76 28.27
CA TRP A 249 -21.49 -3.12 27.77
C TRP A 249 -22.89 -3.69 27.98
N HIS A 250 -23.75 -3.62 26.95
CA HIS A 250 -25.07 -4.23 26.99
C HIS A 250 -25.01 -5.60 26.27
N PRO A 251 -25.22 -6.73 26.97
CA PRO A 251 -25.08 -8.09 26.43
C PRO A 251 -26.01 -8.40 25.24
N SER A 252 -27.02 -7.58 24.99
CA SER A 252 -28.05 -7.81 23.98
C SER A 252 -27.80 -7.12 22.63
N ASN A 253 -26.78 -6.26 22.49
CA ASN A 253 -26.50 -5.54 21.25
C ASN A 253 -25.13 -5.94 20.67
N CYS A 254 -25.12 -6.96 19.81
CA CYS A 254 -23.94 -7.51 19.11
C CYS A 254 -23.25 -6.56 18.10
N LEU A 255 -23.33 -5.24 18.25
CA LEU A 255 -23.07 -4.29 17.16
C LEU A 255 -22.19 -3.11 17.54
N THR A 256 -21.22 -3.28 18.43
CA THR A 256 -20.20 -2.25 18.62
C THR A 256 -19.11 -2.40 17.57
N LYS A 257 -19.23 -1.66 16.46
CA LYS A 257 -18.20 -1.48 15.44
C LYS A 257 -17.45 -0.19 15.73
N SER A 258 -16.33 -0.27 16.45
CA SER A 258 -15.36 0.83 16.41
C SER A 258 -14.64 0.78 15.07
N LEU A 259 -14.65 1.89 14.32
CA LEU A 259 -13.92 2.06 13.06
C LEU A 259 -12.88 3.16 13.25
N VAL A 260 -11.61 2.78 13.34
CA VAL A 260 -10.51 3.75 13.33
C VAL A 260 -9.88 3.77 11.94
N LEU A 261 -9.74 4.96 11.37
CA LEU A 261 -9.20 5.19 10.04
C LEU A 261 -7.81 5.83 10.17
N MET A 262 -6.81 5.23 9.54
CA MET A 262 -5.47 5.79 9.42
C MET A 262 -5.11 5.97 7.97
N ASN A 263 -4.33 7.02 7.70
CA ASN A 263 -3.70 7.21 6.41
C ASN A 263 -2.20 7.47 6.58
N CYS A 264 -1.40 6.69 5.86
CA CYS A 264 0.00 6.97 5.63
C CYS A 264 0.15 7.75 4.32
N CYS A 265 0.59 9.01 4.42
CA CYS A 265 0.88 9.85 3.26
C CYS A 265 2.16 9.41 2.52
N TYR A 266 3.13 8.85 3.24
CA TYR A 266 4.41 8.42 2.67
C TYR A 266 4.31 7.20 1.75
N CYS A 267 3.43 6.25 2.09
CA CYS A 267 3.31 4.98 1.37
C CYS A 267 1.98 4.81 0.63
N ALA A 268 1.17 5.87 0.53
CA ALA A 268 -0.19 5.80 -0.01
C ALA A 268 -0.97 4.60 0.53
N THR A 269 -1.08 4.53 1.86
CA THR A 269 -1.72 3.42 2.57
C THR A 269 -2.88 3.93 3.41
N ASP A 270 -4.06 3.39 3.20
CA ASP A 270 -5.25 3.65 4.01
C ASP A 270 -5.52 2.40 4.84
N ILE A 271 -5.78 2.55 6.13
CA ILE A 271 -5.96 1.43 7.05
C ILE A 271 -7.22 1.65 7.87
N ARG A 272 -7.99 0.58 8.04
CA ARG A 272 -9.22 0.57 8.82
C ARG A 272 -9.17 -0.55 9.83
N VAL A 273 -9.29 -0.18 11.09
CA VAL A 273 -9.38 -1.15 12.19
C VAL A 273 -10.84 -1.24 12.60
N ARG A 274 -11.40 -2.43 12.47
CA ARG A 274 -12.75 -2.79 12.89
C ARG A 274 -12.67 -3.75 14.05
N LEU A 275 -13.35 -3.41 15.13
CA LEU A 275 -13.50 -4.33 16.25
C LEU A 275 -14.94 -4.80 16.30
N LYS A 276 -15.10 -6.10 16.49
CA LYS A 276 -16.38 -6.76 16.72
C LYS A 276 -16.24 -7.53 18.02
N TYR A 277 -17.19 -7.35 18.91
CA TYR A 277 -17.30 -8.15 20.11
C TYR A 277 -18.52 -9.06 19.99
N TRP A 278 -18.32 -10.35 20.20
CA TRP A 278 -19.36 -11.36 20.09
C TRP A 278 -19.51 -12.09 21.43
N THR A 279 -20.75 -12.15 21.92
CA THR A 279 -21.16 -12.96 23.06
C THR A 279 -21.98 -14.15 22.54
N GLY A 280 -21.41 -15.35 22.60
CA GLY A 280 -22.12 -16.59 22.24
C GLY A 280 -21.42 -17.82 22.80
N CYS A 281 -22.14 -18.91 23.08
CA CYS A 281 -21.53 -20.16 23.54
C CYS A 281 -20.50 -20.67 22.52
N PRO A 282 -19.26 -21.02 22.93
CA PRO A 282 -18.83 -21.30 24.31
C PRO A 282 -18.12 -20.13 25.02
N GLY A 283 -18.10 -18.89 24.50
CA GLY A 283 -17.45 -17.78 25.18
C GLY A 283 -17.51 -16.43 24.49
N SER A 284 -17.09 -15.40 25.23
CA SER A 284 -16.91 -14.06 24.69
C SER A 284 -15.71 -14.01 23.75
N CYS A 285 -15.84 -13.41 22.57
CA CYS A 285 -14.73 -13.26 21.62
C CYS A 285 -14.59 -11.80 21.20
N ILE A 286 -13.35 -11.30 21.18
CA ILE A 286 -13.00 -10.07 20.47
C ILE A 286 -12.42 -10.46 19.11
N HIS A 287 -13.05 -9.96 18.06
CA HIS A 287 -12.58 -10.09 16.70
C HIS A 287 -12.11 -8.73 16.19
N ILE A 288 -10.86 -8.68 15.76
CA ILE A 288 -10.19 -7.51 15.22
C ILE A 288 -9.95 -7.77 13.73
N GLU A 289 -10.53 -6.92 12.90
CA GLU A 289 -10.38 -6.95 11.44
C GLU A 289 -9.62 -5.69 11.04
N ILE A 290 -8.49 -5.86 10.37
CA ILE A 290 -7.68 -4.74 9.85
C ILE A 290 -7.70 -4.80 8.34
N GLU A 291 -8.33 -3.80 7.74
CA GLU A 291 -8.48 -3.67 6.30
C GLU A 291 -7.51 -2.60 5.80
N ILE A 292 -6.71 -2.91 4.78
CA ILE A 292 -5.63 -2.07 4.28
C ILE A 292 -5.82 -1.89 2.78
N TRP A 293 -5.76 -0.65 2.32
CA TRP A 293 -5.62 -0.31 0.93
C TRP A 293 -4.25 0.29 0.72
N GLN A 294 -3.54 -0.12 -0.31
CA GLN A 294 -2.22 0.40 -0.61
C GLN A 294 -2.10 0.66 -2.11
N CYS A 295 -1.62 1.85 -2.47
CA CYS A 295 -1.29 2.19 -3.83
C CYS A 295 0.22 2.02 -4.05
N LEU A 296 0.57 1.21 -5.04
CA LEU A 296 1.95 0.93 -5.43
C LEU A 296 2.11 1.22 -6.92
N GLY A 297 3.21 1.85 -7.32
CA GLY A 297 3.47 2.17 -8.73
C GLY A 297 3.88 3.63 -8.90
N SER A 298 4.00 4.04 -10.17
CA SER A 298 4.69 5.25 -10.64
C SER A 298 6.21 5.09 -10.74
N ARG A 299 6.70 5.07 -12.01
CA ARG A 299 8.09 4.78 -12.39
C ARG A 299 9.04 5.92 -12.01
N GLU A 300 8.54 7.12 -11.79
CA GLU A 300 9.34 8.33 -11.60
C GLU A 300 8.77 9.13 -10.44
N SER A 301 9.64 9.67 -9.58
CA SER A 301 9.23 10.66 -8.57
C SER A 301 8.42 11.80 -9.17
N ASP A 302 8.67 12.07 -10.46
CA ASP A 302 8.15 13.20 -11.21
C ASP A 302 6.76 12.91 -11.80
N SER A 303 6.35 11.63 -11.85
CA SER A 303 5.01 11.19 -12.28
C SER A 303 4.15 10.73 -11.10
N ARG A 304 4.55 11.06 -9.86
CA ARG A 304 3.71 10.84 -8.69
C ARG A 304 2.47 11.72 -8.79
N ASP A 305 1.30 11.10 -8.81
CA ASP A 305 0.04 11.85 -8.86
C ASP A 305 -0.21 12.55 -7.52
N LYS A 306 -0.62 13.82 -7.57
CA LYS A 306 -1.02 14.56 -6.36
C LYS A 306 -2.18 13.89 -5.62
N ALA A 307 -3.01 13.10 -6.30
CA ALA A 307 -4.07 12.31 -5.67
C ALA A 307 -3.52 11.17 -4.77
N GLU A 308 -2.26 10.75 -4.98
CA GLU A 308 -1.59 9.80 -4.09
C GLU A 308 -1.08 10.47 -2.80
N ASP A 309 -0.81 11.77 -2.87
CA ASP A 309 -0.48 12.55 -1.68
C ASP A 309 -1.75 12.70 -0.85
N ALA A 310 -1.69 12.32 0.42
CA ALA A 310 -2.75 12.66 1.36
C ALA A 310 -2.64 14.17 1.64
N ILE A 311 -3.20 14.97 0.74
CA ILE A 311 -3.32 16.42 0.91
C ILE A 311 -4.51 16.66 1.83
N PHE A 312 -4.25 17.30 2.96
CA PHE A 312 -5.31 17.82 3.81
C PHE A 312 -5.75 19.17 3.26
N GLN A 313 -7.05 19.45 3.33
CA GLN A 313 -7.56 20.77 3.03
C GLN A 313 -6.97 21.75 4.06
N PHE A 314 -6.09 22.62 3.58
CA PHE A 314 -5.53 23.70 4.39
C PHE A 314 -6.58 24.80 4.54
N ILE A 315 -6.96 25.11 5.78
CA ILE A 315 -7.74 26.31 6.10
C ILE A 315 -6.72 27.43 6.36
N GLY A 316 -6.05 27.86 5.30
CA GLY A 316 -5.01 28.90 5.35
C GLY A 316 -3.57 28.38 5.50
N PRO A 317 -2.57 29.29 5.61
CA PRO A 317 -1.16 28.95 5.47
C PRO A 317 -0.55 28.12 6.61
N LEU A 318 -1.26 27.90 7.72
CA LEU A 318 -0.71 27.28 8.94
C LEU A 318 -1.61 26.23 9.61
N PHE A 319 -2.84 25.99 9.12
CA PHE A 319 -3.77 25.07 9.78
C PHE A 319 -4.31 24.02 8.81
N CYS A 320 -4.06 22.76 9.13
CA CYS A 320 -4.74 21.62 8.52
C CYS A 320 -6.05 21.36 9.29
N ASP A 321 -7.17 21.23 8.58
CA ASP A 321 -8.41 20.74 9.18
C ASP A 321 -8.30 19.22 9.43
N LEU A 322 -7.89 18.84 10.63
CA LEU A 322 -7.83 17.44 11.07
C LEU A 322 -9.22 16.82 11.32
N GLY A 323 -10.28 17.64 11.35
CA GLY A 323 -11.66 17.19 11.49
C GLY A 323 -12.23 16.62 10.19
N ARG A 324 -11.55 16.82 9.06
CA ARG A 324 -11.94 16.28 7.76
C ARG A 324 -11.08 15.08 7.36
N PRO A 325 -11.68 14.06 6.72
CA PRO A 325 -10.91 13.00 6.08
C PRO A 325 -9.96 13.59 5.03
N PRO A 326 -8.80 12.96 4.77
CA PRO A 326 -8.02 13.32 3.59
C PRO A 326 -8.88 13.12 2.34
N ASP A 327 -8.67 13.96 1.32
CA ASP A 327 -9.41 13.90 0.06
C ASP A 327 -9.17 12.58 -0.72
N ARG A 328 -8.12 11.83 -0.33
CA ARG A 328 -7.77 10.53 -0.88
C ARG A 328 -8.68 9.42 -0.33
N ASN A 329 -9.27 8.65 -1.24
CA ASN A 329 -10.04 7.46 -0.91
C ASN A 329 -9.59 6.28 -1.81
N LEU A 330 -8.63 5.50 -1.32
CA LEU A 330 -8.09 4.36 -2.09
C LEU A 330 -9.13 3.27 -2.32
N GLU A 331 -10.13 3.12 -1.45
CA GLU A 331 -11.24 2.20 -1.67
C GLU A 331 -12.06 2.62 -2.89
N LYS A 332 -12.37 3.92 -2.99
CA LYS A 332 -13.09 4.48 -4.15
C LYS A 332 -12.28 4.25 -5.43
N MET A 333 -10.99 4.58 -5.42
CA MET A 333 -10.08 4.31 -6.55
C MET A 333 -10.09 2.83 -6.92
N PHE A 334 -10.03 1.94 -5.92
CA PHE A 334 -10.03 0.50 -6.13
C PHE A 334 -11.34 -0.02 -6.72
N LYS A 335 -12.50 0.49 -6.29
CA LYS A 335 -13.82 0.04 -6.74
C LYS A 335 -14.22 0.64 -8.09
N GLU A 336 -14.05 1.94 -8.24
CA GLU A 336 -14.59 2.69 -9.38
C GLU A 336 -13.64 2.73 -10.58
N GLY A 337 -12.35 2.41 -10.39
CA GLY A 337 -11.42 2.22 -11.51
C GLY A 337 -10.85 3.49 -12.13
N GLY A 338 -10.98 4.64 -11.46
CA GLY A 338 -10.31 5.88 -11.86
C GLY A 338 -10.74 7.08 -11.03
N PHE A 339 -9.91 8.12 -11.01
CA PHE A 339 -10.32 9.45 -10.59
C PHE A 339 -11.14 10.06 -11.73
N GLU A 340 -12.44 9.74 -11.83
CA GLU A 340 -13.30 10.60 -12.64
C GLU A 340 -13.20 12.00 -12.01
N GLY A 341 -12.59 12.94 -12.73
CA GLY A 341 -12.36 14.34 -12.32
C GLY A 341 -13.64 15.15 -12.06
N GLY A 342 -14.74 14.49 -11.72
CA GLY A 342 -15.86 15.09 -11.03
C GLY A 342 -15.35 15.70 -9.73
N ARG A 343 -15.56 17.01 -9.59
CA ARG A 343 -15.38 17.74 -8.32
C ARG A 343 -15.85 16.85 -7.17
N PRO A 344 -15.12 16.81 -6.03
CA PRO A 344 -15.56 16.05 -4.87
C PRO A 344 -17.03 16.39 -4.63
N ALA A 345 -17.90 15.38 -4.73
CA ALA A 345 -19.27 15.54 -4.33
C ALA A 345 -19.20 16.05 -2.90
N LEU A 346 -19.52 17.34 -2.71
CA LEU A 346 -19.63 17.94 -1.39
C LEU A 346 -20.43 16.97 -0.55
N CYS A 347 -19.81 16.43 0.50
CA CYS A 347 -20.48 15.52 1.42
C CYS A 347 -21.86 16.11 1.74
N SER A 348 -22.92 15.35 1.45
CA SER A 348 -24.28 15.81 1.75
C SER A 348 -24.36 16.08 3.25
N PRO A 349 -24.73 17.30 3.68
CA PRO A 349 -24.73 17.69 5.10
C PRO A 349 -25.64 16.80 5.98
N ASP A 350 -26.55 16.03 5.36
CA ASP A 350 -27.56 15.24 6.05
C ASP A 350 -27.18 13.76 6.26
N GLN A 351 -25.99 13.32 5.84
CA GLN A 351 -25.57 11.94 6.10
C GLN A 351 -25.09 11.83 7.57
N PRO A 352 -25.73 11.01 8.43
CA PRO A 352 -25.32 10.89 9.82
C PRO A 352 -23.87 10.42 9.85
N GLN A 353 -22.97 11.30 10.29
CA GLN A 353 -21.57 11.01 10.44
C GLN A 353 -21.45 9.88 11.48
N GLN A 354 -21.33 8.63 11.01
CA GLN A 354 -20.70 7.60 11.81
C GLN A 354 -19.38 8.22 12.26
N ARG A 355 -19.16 8.29 13.58
CA ARG A 355 -17.95 8.88 14.17
C ARG A 355 -16.73 8.13 13.65
N GLN A 356 -16.18 8.63 12.56
CA GLN A 356 -14.97 8.14 11.94
C GLN A 356 -13.84 8.93 12.55
N TYR A 357 -13.04 8.26 13.38
CA TYR A 357 -11.85 8.86 13.94
C TYR A 357 -10.73 8.72 12.92
N TRP A 358 -10.20 9.86 12.46
CA TRP A 358 -9.08 9.93 11.55
C TRP A 358 -7.81 10.19 12.34
N MET A 359 -6.80 9.33 12.19
CA MET A 359 -5.48 9.56 12.76
C MET A 359 -4.46 9.66 11.62
N GLN A 360 -3.91 10.86 11.43
CA GLN A 360 -2.77 11.04 10.54
C GLN A 360 -1.48 10.78 11.32
N LEU A 361 -0.67 9.90 10.77
CA LEU A 361 0.57 9.49 11.39
C LEU A 361 1.72 10.41 11.02
N TRP A 362 2.05 11.31 11.95
CA TRP A 362 3.32 12.03 11.95
C TRP A 362 4.25 11.32 12.95
N ARG A 363 5.20 10.53 12.43
CA ARG A 363 6.32 9.88 13.16
C ARG A 363 6.05 9.62 14.65
N TRP A 364 5.33 8.55 14.97
CA TRP A 364 5.24 8.07 16.37
C TRP A 364 6.62 7.57 16.83
N ASN A 365 7.27 8.32 17.74
CA ASN A 365 8.52 7.91 18.36
C ASN A 365 8.24 7.18 19.69
N PRO A 366 8.46 5.86 19.79
CA PRO A 366 8.24 5.10 21.02
C PRO A 366 9.23 5.48 22.13
N ALA A 367 10.40 6.04 21.81
CA ALA A 367 11.39 6.45 22.80
C ALA A 367 10.93 7.65 23.65
N THR A 368 10.03 8.48 23.12
CA THR A 368 9.46 9.63 23.84
C THR A 368 8.07 9.35 24.41
N ASN A 369 7.42 8.25 24.01
CA ASN A 369 6.06 7.90 24.43
C ASN A 369 5.93 6.39 24.70
N PRO A 370 6.55 5.86 25.78
CA PRO A 370 6.38 4.48 26.15
C PRO A 370 4.91 4.17 26.50
N PRO A 371 4.44 2.94 26.25
CA PRO A 371 3.10 2.51 26.66
C PRO A 371 2.97 2.63 28.19
N GLY A 372 2.27 3.67 28.64
CA GLY A 372 2.06 3.97 30.07
C GLY A 372 2.33 5.43 30.48
N SER A 373 3.07 6.22 29.70
CA SER A 373 3.30 7.64 30.00
C SER A 373 2.31 8.53 29.23
N TYR A 374 1.16 8.84 29.82
CA TYR A 374 0.20 9.80 29.27
C TYR A 374 0.59 11.23 29.66
N GLY A 375 1.69 11.72 29.09
CA GLY A 375 2.13 13.11 29.17
C GLY A 375 2.77 13.51 27.84
N PHE A 376 1.98 14.16 26.97
CA PHE A 376 2.43 14.63 25.65
C PHE A 376 3.47 15.73 25.79
N ASN A 377 4.75 15.38 25.68
CA ASN A 377 5.84 16.34 25.53
C ASN A 377 6.67 15.95 24.30
N ALA A 378 6.41 16.59 23.17
CA ALA A 378 7.32 16.59 22.03
C ALA A 378 8.22 17.84 22.12
N PRO A 379 9.54 17.74 21.90
CA PRO A 379 10.38 18.93 21.75
C PRO A 379 10.18 19.47 20.32
N GLY A 380 9.41 20.56 20.19
CA GLY A 380 9.37 21.38 18.97
C GLY A 380 8.05 21.49 18.20
N THR A 381 6.95 20.92 18.70
CA THR A 381 5.60 21.17 18.15
C THR A 381 4.63 21.37 19.31
N GLU A 382 3.89 22.49 19.27
CA GLU A 382 2.90 22.87 20.27
C GLU A 382 1.92 21.74 20.57
N SER A 383 1.61 21.59 21.85
CA SER A 383 0.77 20.55 22.44
C SER A 383 -0.62 20.50 21.82
N ILE A 384 -0.98 19.35 21.23
CA ILE A 384 -2.38 19.04 20.90
C ILE A 384 -3.01 18.39 22.14
N ARG A 385 -3.87 19.13 22.84
CA ARG A 385 -4.82 18.52 23.78
C ARG A 385 -5.96 17.89 22.98
N ILE A 386 -6.22 16.62 23.21
CA ILE A 386 -7.53 16.04 22.92
C ILE A 386 -8.39 16.36 24.15
N GLU A 387 -9.16 17.44 24.10
CA GLU A 387 -10.15 17.74 25.15
C GLU A 387 -11.41 16.91 24.90
N ASP A 388 -11.74 16.04 25.86
CA ASP A 388 -13.07 15.42 25.98
C ASP A 388 -14.07 16.51 26.42
N GLU A 389 -14.69 17.20 25.49
CA GLU A 389 -15.93 17.94 25.74
C GLU A 389 -16.96 17.54 24.70
N ILE A 390 -17.99 16.78 25.11
CA ILE A 390 -19.40 17.19 24.98
C ILE A 390 -20.19 16.50 26.11
N VAL A 391 -20.46 17.27 27.18
CA VAL A 391 -21.60 17.02 28.07
C VAL A 391 -22.86 17.33 27.27
N GLY A 392 -23.65 16.30 26.96
CA GLY A 392 -24.98 16.49 26.37
C GLY A 392 -25.88 17.23 27.36
N THR A 393 -26.32 18.43 27.00
CA THR A 393 -27.40 19.14 27.69
C THR A 393 -28.72 18.44 27.34
N PRO A 394 -29.55 18.02 28.31
CA PRO A 394 -30.85 17.45 28.00
C PRO A 394 -31.78 18.54 27.47
N CYS A 395 -32.40 18.29 26.31
CA CYS A 395 -33.48 19.13 25.79
C CYS A 395 -34.68 19.06 26.75
N ALA A 396 -35.17 20.22 27.17
CA ALA A 396 -36.45 20.35 27.87
C ALA A 396 -37.61 20.06 26.89
N PRO A 397 -38.71 19.45 27.35
CA PRO A 397 -39.87 19.21 26.50
C PRO A 397 -40.63 20.52 26.24
N GLN A 398 -41.05 20.73 25.00
CA GLN A 398 -42.18 21.60 24.66
C GLN A 398 -43.46 20.76 24.55
#